data_AF-A0A315V542-F1
#
_entry.id   AF-A0A315V542-F1
#
_cell.length_a   1.000
_cell.length_b   1.000
_cell.length_c   1.000
_cell.angle_alpha   90.00
_cell.angle_beta   90.00
_cell.angle_gamma   90.00
#
_symmetry.space_group_name_H-M   'P 1'
#
loop_
_entity.id
_entity.type
_entity.pdbx_description
1 polymer ?
#
loop_
_entity_poly.entity_id
_entity_poly.type
_entity_poly.pdbx_seq_one_letter_code
_entity_poly.pdbx_strand_id
1 'polypeptide(L)'
;LEHRSREAHSCPEETVTRETKTAGGSTSYPCSFEDCKGRELLPVLCPQCEKHFCLAHRHQDDHKCEKLEVQKPRMAATKELVEKILESKVGSKSKGRRGAKNAATAAKVALMKLKLHAAGDKGLPQAERTYFQVYLPKEAKECSRPMFFSSKWSVGKVVDYAASLASLKNNNNVLTAKKLRLCHPETGQTLQMDDSLLSLLAHPEAPLHNGGNVMILEYVDSKCTGLKDVSDYIAQT
;
A
#
# COMPACT_ATOMS: atom_id res chain seq x y z
N LEU A 1 15.58 18.37 13.73
CA LEU A 1 16.42 17.83 14.83
C LEU A 1 15.96 18.40 16.18
N GLU A 2 14.67 18.74 16.34
CA GLU A 2 14.17 19.61 17.42
C GLU A 2 13.23 18.89 18.41
N HIS A 3 13.50 17.63 18.72
CA HIS A 3 12.77 16.88 19.76
C HIS A 3 13.75 16.17 20.69
N ARG A 4 14.79 16.89 21.11
CA ARG A 4 15.83 16.35 21.99
C ARG A 4 15.95 17.04 23.34
N SER A 5 15.31 18.19 23.53
CA SER A 5 15.47 18.96 24.76
C SER A 5 14.27 18.81 25.70
N ARG A 6 14.58 18.83 26.99
CA ARG A 6 13.65 18.58 28.10
C ARG A 6 12.57 19.66 28.18
N GLU A 7 12.84 20.86 27.68
CA GLU A 7 11.94 22.00 27.70
C GLU A 7 10.86 21.93 26.60
N ALA A 8 11.08 21.12 25.55
CA ALA A 8 10.13 20.95 24.46
C ALA A 8 8.91 20.06 24.84
N HIS A 9 9.02 19.33 25.95
CA HIS A 9 7.93 18.56 26.54
C HIS A 9 7.61 19.15 27.90
N SER A 10 6.42 19.74 28.07
CA SER A 10 5.89 20.18 29.37
C SER A 10 5.58 18.97 30.28
N CYS A 11 6.61 18.21 30.68
CA CYS A 11 6.50 17.14 31.66
C CYS A 11 6.45 17.77 33.06
N PRO A 12 5.40 17.51 33.86
CA PRO A 12 5.34 17.92 35.25
C PRO A 12 6.52 17.33 36.03
N GLU A 13 7.25 18.16 36.78
CA GLU A 13 8.26 17.67 37.72
C GLU A 13 7.55 17.08 38.94
N GLU A 14 7.28 15.77 38.92
CA GLU A 14 6.97 15.05 40.15
C GLU A 14 8.26 14.68 40.85
N THR A 15 8.49 15.26 42.03
CA THR A 15 9.52 14.83 42.97
C THR A 15 9.14 13.46 43.52
N VAL A 16 9.55 12.39 42.83
CA VAL A 16 9.41 11.03 43.35
C VAL A 16 10.47 10.83 44.44
N THR A 17 10.07 11.02 45.70
CA THR A 17 10.86 10.59 46.85
C THR A 17 11.00 9.08 46.78
N ARG A 18 12.20 8.60 46.46
CA ARG A 18 12.49 7.17 46.28
C ARG A 18 12.59 6.52 47.66
N GLU A 19 11.48 6.01 48.16
CA GLU A 19 11.49 5.12 49.33
C GLU A 19 12.18 3.80 48.96
N THR A 20 13.46 3.66 49.31
CA THR A 20 14.16 2.39 49.24
C THR A 20 13.64 1.48 50.35
N LYS A 21 12.58 0.71 50.06
CA LYS A 21 12.20 -0.44 50.88
C LYS A 21 13.20 -1.56 50.64
N THR A 22 14.13 -1.71 51.58
CA THR A 22 14.97 -2.89 51.75
C THR A 22 14.10 -4.07 52.19
N ALA A 23 13.76 -4.93 51.25
CA ALA A 23 13.38 -6.32 51.51
C ALA A 23 14.15 -7.19 50.50
N GLY A 24 15.34 -7.59 50.92
CA GLY A 24 16.25 -8.43 50.14
C GLY A 24 15.73 -9.86 50.04
N GLY A 25 14.95 -10.10 49.00
CA GLY A 25 14.76 -11.42 48.41
C GLY A 25 14.64 -11.20 46.91
N SER A 26 15.66 -11.56 46.13
CA SER A 26 15.56 -11.53 44.67
C SER A 26 14.58 -12.63 44.24
N THR A 27 13.29 -12.31 44.22
CA THR A 27 12.25 -13.19 43.67
C THR A 27 12.54 -13.31 42.18
N SER A 28 13.00 -14.48 41.75
CA SER A 28 13.21 -14.79 40.35
C SER A 28 12.15 -15.79 39.90
N TYR A 29 11.56 -15.52 38.74
CA TYR A 29 10.48 -16.31 38.15
C TYR A 29 11.09 -17.26 37.12
N PRO A 30 11.07 -18.58 37.34
CA PRO A 30 11.58 -19.55 36.38
C PRO A 30 10.67 -19.65 35.16
N CYS A 31 11.27 -19.94 34.01
CA CYS A 31 10.54 -20.26 32.80
C CYS A 31 9.84 -21.62 32.93
N SER A 32 8.56 -21.68 32.57
CA SER A 32 7.73 -22.89 32.61
C SER A 32 7.78 -23.68 31.29
N PHE A 33 8.69 -23.34 30.37
CA PHE A 33 8.88 -24.06 29.11
C PHE A 33 9.86 -25.22 29.30
N GLU A 34 9.56 -26.37 28.69
CA GLU A 34 10.40 -27.57 28.72
C GLU A 34 11.85 -27.24 28.31
N ASP A 35 12.82 -27.81 29.04
CA ASP A 35 14.26 -27.60 28.85
C ASP A 35 14.78 -26.15 29.00
N CYS A 36 13.96 -25.20 29.47
CA CYS A 36 14.42 -23.83 29.70
C CYS A 36 14.85 -23.58 31.16
N LYS A 37 16.13 -23.25 31.36
CA LYS A 37 16.68 -22.84 32.67
C LYS A 37 16.62 -21.32 32.91
N GLY A 38 15.94 -20.58 32.04
CA GLY A 38 15.83 -19.12 32.13
C GLY A 38 15.05 -18.68 33.36
N ARG A 39 15.50 -17.60 34.00
CA ARG A 39 14.83 -16.98 35.14
C ARG A 39 14.76 -15.47 34.89
N GLU A 40 13.62 -14.88 35.19
CA GLU A 40 13.40 -13.45 35.02
C GLU A 40 13.17 -12.79 36.37
N LEU A 41 13.66 -11.56 36.55
CA LEU A 41 13.45 -10.82 37.81
C LEU A 41 12.03 -10.23 37.90
N LEU A 42 11.34 -10.17 36.76
CA LEU A 42 9.97 -9.70 36.64
C LEU A 42 9.03 -10.86 36.23
N PRO A 43 7.78 -10.86 36.70
CA PRO A 43 6.81 -11.85 36.30
C PRO A 43 6.37 -11.63 34.85
N VAL A 44 6.72 -12.56 33.96
CA VAL A 44 6.24 -12.58 32.56
C VAL A 44 5.21 -13.69 32.42
N LEU A 45 3.94 -13.34 32.52
CA LEU A 45 2.82 -14.27 32.45
C LEU A 45 2.23 -14.34 31.04
N CYS A 46 1.97 -15.54 30.55
CA CYS A 46 1.20 -15.72 29.33
C CYS A 46 -0.29 -15.48 29.62
N PRO A 47 -1.01 -14.62 28.88
CA PRO A 47 -2.43 -14.36 29.12
C PRO A 47 -3.36 -15.55 28.83
N GLN A 48 -2.83 -16.63 28.25
CA GLN A 48 -3.62 -17.81 27.88
C GLN A 48 -3.42 -18.96 28.87
N CYS A 49 -2.18 -19.36 29.14
CA CYS A 49 -1.87 -20.46 30.05
C CYS A 49 -1.50 -20.00 31.47
N GLU A 50 -1.41 -18.69 31.73
CA GLU A 50 -1.15 -18.10 33.05
C GLU A 50 0.14 -18.60 33.74
N LYS A 51 1.08 -19.15 32.96
CA LYS A 51 2.40 -19.63 33.42
C LYS A 51 3.47 -18.55 33.21
N HIS A 52 4.56 -18.64 34.00
CA HIS A 52 5.71 -17.74 33.90
C HIS A 52 6.70 -18.21 32.81
N PHE A 53 7.20 -17.28 32.00
CA PHE A 53 8.20 -17.55 30.97
C PHE A 53 9.37 -16.57 31.04
N CYS A 54 10.51 -16.89 30.42
CA CYS A 54 11.59 -15.91 30.22
C CYS A 54 11.31 -15.04 28.98
N LEU A 55 12.08 -13.98 28.78
CA LEU A 55 11.92 -13.09 27.62
C LEU A 55 12.05 -13.80 26.26
N ALA A 56 12.81 -14.90 26.20
CA ALA A 56 12.96 -15.74 25.00
C ALA A 56 11.73 -16.61 24.71
N HIS A 57 10.90 -16.89 25.71
CA HIS A 57 9.71 -17.75 25.60
C HIS A 57 8.42 -17.01 25.93
N ARG A 58 8.44 -15.66 25.90
CA ARG A 58 7.30 -14.83 26.30
C ARG A 58 6.12 -14.92 25.32
N HIS A 59 6.38 -15.15 24.04
CA HIS A 59 5.30 -15.28 23.06
C HIS A 59 4.75 -16.70 23.06
N GLN A 60 3.49 -16.82 22.66
CA GLN A 60 2.74 -18.07 22.71
C GLN A 60 3.40 -19.18 21.87
N ASP A 61 3.89 -18.83 20.67
CA ASP A 61 4.55 -19.76 19.75
C ASP A 61 5.86 -20.30 20.34
N ASP A 62 6.63 -19.43 21.01
CA ASP A 62 7.95 -19.75 21.55
C ASP A 62 7.86 -20.78 22.69
N HIS A 63 6.81 -20.72 23.52
CA HIS A 63 6.60 -21.69 24.61
C HIS A 63 5.59 -22.80 24.29
N LYS A 64 5.16 -22.93 23.02
CA LYS A 64 4.15 -23.90 22.59
C LYS A 64 2.94 -23.92 23.53
N CYS A 65 2.33 -22.76 23.74
CA CYS A 65 1.24 -22.59 24.70
C CYS A 65 0.13 -23.63 24.50
N GLU A 66 -0.30 -24.27 25.58
CA GLU A 66 -1.34 -25.30 25.58
C GLU A 66 -2.69 -24.78 25.06
N LYS A 67 -2.98 -23.49 25.28
CA LYS A 67 -4.21 -22.82 24.82
C LYS A 67 -4.03 -22.03 23.52
N LEU A 68 -2.95 -22.27 22.76
CA LEU A 68 -2.87 -21.74 21.40
C LEU A 68 -3.94 -22.38 20.53
N GLU A 69 -4.91 -21.58 20.13
CA GLU A 69 -5.68 -21.89 18.94
C GLU A 69 -4.71 -21.86 17.75
N VAL A 70 -4.27 -23.05 17.32
CA VAL A 70 -3.50 -23.20 16.08
C VAL A 70 -4.35 -22.61 14.97
N GLN A 71 -3.95 -21.44 14.47
CA GLN A 71 -4.61 -20.82 13.34
C GLN A 71 -4.63 -21.85 12.21
N LYS A 72 -5.82 -22.29 11.81
CA LYS A 72 -5.97 -23.23 10.69
C LYS A 72 -5.15 -22.69 9.53
N PRO A 73 -4.18 -23.45 8.99
CA PRO A 73 -3.38 -22.98 7.88
C PRO A 73 -4.34 -22.73 6.71
N ARG A 74 -4.54 -21.45 6.39
CA ARG A 74 -5.46 -20.94 5.35
C ARG A 74 -5.11 -21.45 3.93
N MET A 75 -4.06 -22.27 3.81
CA MET A 75 -3.37 -22.64 2.57
C MET A 75 -3.36 -24.16 2.27
N ALA A 76 -4.08 -25.00 3.03
CA ALA A 76 -4.19 -26.42 2.67
C ALA A 76 -5.08 -26.63 1.43
N ALA A 77 -6.20 -25.91 1.34
CA ALA A 77 -7.15 -25.99 0.23
C ALA A 77 -6.62 -25.41 -1.10
N THR A 78 -5.55 -24.62 -1.09
CA THR A 78 -4.95 -24.05 -2.30
C THR A 78 -4.00 -25.00 -3.02
N LYS A 79 -3.42 -26.00 -2.34
CA LYS A 79 -2.51 -26.97 -2.98
C LYS A 79 -3.25 -27.98 -3.86
N GLU A 80 -4.31 -28.60 -3.32
CA GLU A 80 -5.15 -29.54 -4.10
C GLU A 80 -5.80 -28.89 -5.31
N LEU A 81 -6.22 -27.62 -5.19
CA LEU A 81 -6.81 -26.88 -6.30
C LEU A 81 -5.78 -26.61 -7.40
N VAL A 82 -4.54 -26.29 -7.04
CA VAL A 82 -3.45 -26.06 -8.00
C VAL A 82 -3.10 -27.35 -8.73
N GLU A 83 -3.01 -28.49 -8.04
CA GLU A 83 -2.75 -29.80 -8.65
C GLU A 83 -3.82 -30.17 -9.68
N LYS A 84 -5.10 -30.02 -9.33
CA LYS A 84 -6.23 -30.28 -10.22
C LYS A 84 -6.25 -29.36 -11.47
N ILE A 85 -5.74 -28.14 -11.37
CA ILE A 85 -5.62 -27.20 -12.50
C ILE A 85 -4.48 -27.59 -13.45
N LEU A 86 -3.39 -28.14 -12.92
CA LEU A 86 -2.24 -28.59 -13.71
C LEU A 86 -2.61 -29.84 -14.53
N GLU A 87 -3.35 -30.77 -13.93
CA GLU A 87 -3.81 -32.01 -14.58
C GLU A 87 -4.81 -31.75 -15.70
N SER A 88 -5.67 -30.74 -15.55
CA SER A 88 -6.68 -30.39 -16.56
C SER A 88 -6.16 -29.62 -17.78
N LYS A 89 -4.84 -29.32 -17.83
CA LYS A 89 -4.21 -28.54 -18.91
C LYS A 89 -3.60 -29.38 -20.06
N VAL A 90 -3.59 -30.71 -19.95
CA VAL A 90 -2.87 -31.58 -20.91
C VAL A 90 -3.72 -32.03 -22.12
N GLY A 91 -5.03 -31.75 -22.15
CA GLY A 91 -5.95 -32.43 -23.09
C GLY A 91 -6.90 -31.61 -23.95
N SER A 92 -6.77 -30.29 -24.11
CA SER A 92 -7.73 -29.56 -24.97
C SER A 92 -7.11 -28.44 -25.79
N LYS A 93 -7.06 -28.67 -27.11
CA LYS A 93 -6.92 -27.63 -28.13
C LYS A 93 -7.99 -26.56 -27.90
N SER A 94 -7.55 -25.31 -27.75
CA SER A 94 -8.36 -24.14 -27.42
C SER A 94 -9.33 -23.76 -28.55
N LYS A 95 -10.51 -24.39 -28.59
CA LYS A 95 -11.70 -23.69 -29.10
C LYS A 95 -12.11 -22.67 -28.04
N GLY A 96 -11.88 -21.39 -28.32
CA GLY A 96 -12.15 -20.27 -27.43
C GLY A 96 -13.55 -20.37 -26.83
N ARG A 97 -13.60 -20.70 -25.54
CA ARG A 97 -14.83 -20.68 -24.75
C ARG A 97 -15.15 -19.21 -24.53
N ARG A 98 -15.97 -18.63 -25.42
CA ARG A 98 -16.66 -17.36 -25.19
C ARG A 98 -17.63 -17.58 -24.01
N GLY A 99 -17.07 -17.55 -22.80
CA GLY A 99 -17.83 -17.58 -21.56
C GLY A 99 -18.55 -16.25 -21.39
N ALA A 100 -19.82 -16.32 -20.98
CA ALA A 100 -20.70 -15.19 -20.76
C ALA A 100 -20.01 -14.04 -20.01
N LYS A 101 -20.28 -12.81 -20.48
CA LYS A 101 -19.70 -11.54 -20.05
C LYS A 101 -20.12 -11.20 -18.61
N ASN A 102 -19.57 -11.90 -17.62
CA ASN A 102 -19.69 -11.46 -16.22
C ASN A 102 -18.77 -10.25 -16.03
N ALA A 103 -19.28 -9.06 -16.34
CA ALA A 103 -18.55 -7.78 -16.25
C ALA A 103 -17.90 -7.58 -14.87
N ALA A 104 -18.57 -8.03 -13.80
CA ALA A 104 -18.04 -8.01 -12.44
C ALA A 104 -16.76 -8.86 -12.27
N THR A 105 -16.68 -10.02 -12.93
CA THR A 105 -15.48 -10.87 -12.91
C THR A 105 -14.37 -10.27 -13.77
N ALA A 106 -14.72 -9.70 -14.93
CA ALA A 106 -13.76 -9.02 -15.80
C ALA A 106 -13.12 -7.79 -15.13
N ALA A 107 -13.92 -6.97 -14.44
CA ALA A 107 -13.45 -5.80 -13.68
C ALA A 107 -12.50 -6.19 -12.54
N LYS A 108 -12.81 -7.27 -11.81
CA LYS A 108 -11.91 -7.80 -10.76
C LYS A 108 -10.58 -8.28 -11.34
N VAL A 109 -10.61 -8.97 -12.48
CA VAL A 109 -9.38 -9.44 -13.16
C VAL A 109 -8.56 -8.27 -13.68
N ALA A 110 -9.20 -7.23 -14.24
CA ALA A 110 -8.53 -6.00 -14.68
C ALA A 110 -7.82 -5.30 -13.51
N LEU A 111 -8.49 -5.15 -12.37
CA LEU A 111 -7.91 -4.63 -11.13
C LEU A 111 -6.72 -5.45 -10.64
N MET A 112 -6.82 -6.78 -10.65
CA MET A 112 -5.72 -7.65 -10.23
C MET A 112 -4.51 -7.51 -11.15
N LYS A 113 -4.71 -7.45 -12.47
CA LYS A 113 -3.63 -7.23 -13.44
C LYS A 113 -2.98 -5.85 -13.26
N LEU A 114 -3.80 -4.81 -13.07
CA LEU A 114 -3.32 -3.46 -12.80
C LEU A 114 -2.43 -3.46 -11.56
N LYS A 115 -2.90 -4.03 -10.45
CA LYS A 115 -2.14 -4.10 -9.20
C LYS A 115 -0.86 -4.94 -9.30
N LEU A 116 -0.85 -5.97 -10.14
CA LEU A 116 0.32 -6.83 -10.35
C LEU A 116 1.46 -6.09 -11.06
N HIS A 117 1.12 -5.26 -12.04
CA HIS A 117 2.10 -4.55 -12.87
C HIS A 117 2.37 -3.10 -12.42
N ALA A 118 1.55 -2.56 -11.51
CA ALA A 118 1.65 -1.18 -11.09
C ALA A 118 2.98 -0.86 -10.41
N ALA A 119 3.67 0.15 -10.94
CA ALA A 119 4.89 0.69 -10.34
C ALA A 119 4.57 1.85 -9.40
N GLY A 120 5.24 1.91 -8.25
CA GLY A 120 5.02 2.94 -7.25
C GLY A 120 5.95 2.78 -6.05
N ASP A 121 5.76 3.62 -5.03
CA ASP A 121 6.57 3.57 -3.82
C ASP A 121 6.24 2.33 -2.98
N LYS A 122 7.22 1.42 -2.87
CA LYS A 122 7.08 0.16 -2.11
C LYS A 122 6.86 0.40 -0.61
N GLY A 123 7.25 1.56 -0.07
CA GLY A 123 7.08 1.94 1.33
C GLY A 123 5.65 2.35 1.70
N LEU A 124 4.78 2.65 0.73
CA LEU A 124 3.40 3.06 1.01
C LEU A 124 2.57 1.88 1.55
N PRO A 125 1.82 2.04 2.65
CA PRO A 125 0.88 1.02 3.14
C PRO A 125 -0.20 0.69 2.10
N GLN A 126 -0.59 -0.57 1.99
CA GLN A 126 -1.57 -1.01 0.98
C GLN A 126 -2.92 -0.26 1.07
N ALA A 127 -3.34 0.16 2.27
CA ALA A 127 -4.57 0.89 2.50
C ALA A 127 -4.57 2.30 1.85
N GLU A 128 -3.41 2.91 1.66
CA GLU A 128 -3.28 4.24 1.07
C GLU A 128 -3.00 4.19 -0.44
N ARG A 129 -2.73 3.01 -0.99
CA ARG A 129 -2.39 2.83 -2.40
C ARG A 129 -3.63 2.97 -3.27
N THR A 130 -3.60 3.99 -4.12
CA THR A 130 -4.59 4.21 -5.17
C THR A 130 -3.93 3.88 -6.51
N TYR A 131 -4.57 2.99 -7.29
CA TYR A 131 -4.02 2.46 -8.53
C TYR A 131 -4.66 3.13 -9.74
N PHE A 132 -3.85 3.51 -10.72
CA PHE A 132 -4.29 4.16 -11.95
C PHE A 132 -3.55 3.59 -13.16
N GLN A 133 -4.23 3.56 -14.29
CA GLN A 133 -3.56 3.39 -15.59
C GLN A 133 -3.15 4.79 -16.08
N VAL A 134 -1.85 5.07 -16.12
CA VAL A 134 -1.34 6.40 -16.51
C VAL A 134 -0.94 6.36 -17.98
N TYR A 135 -1.60 7.14 -18.83
CA TYR A 135 -1.20 7.34 -20.22
C TYR A 135 -0.12 8.39 -20.29
N LEU A 136 0.92 8.08 -21.05
CA LEU A 136 2.08 8.95 -21.19
C LEU A 136 1.94 9.80 -22.46
N PRO A 137 2.69 10.91 -22.55
CA PRO A 137 2.68 11.76 -23.73
C PRO A 137 3.04 11.00 -25.00
N LYS A 138 2.60 11.48 -26.17
CA LYS A 138 2.87 10.85 -27.48
C LYS A 138 4.37 10.68 -27.77
N GLU A 139 5.23 11.45 -27.12
CA GLU A 139 6.69 11.36 -27.25
C GLU A 139 7.31 10.22 -26.42
N ALA A 140 6.53 9.53 -25.58
CA ALA A 140 7.02 8.44 -24.74
C ALA A 140 7.04 7.10 -25.49
N LYS A 141 7.96 6.21 -25.09
CA LYS A 141 8.12 4.87 -25.69
C LYS A 141 6.96 3.92 -25.39
N GLU A 142 6.22 4.17 -24.31
CA GLU A 142 5.07 3.38 -23.87
C GLU A 142 3.83 4.27 -23.84
N CYS A 143 2.71 3.84 -24.44
CA CYS A 143 1.49 4.64 -24.48
C CYS A 143 0.76 4.70 -23.13
N SER A 144 0.92 3.67 -22.28
CA SER A 144 0.37 3.68 -20.92
C SER A 144 1.14 2.75 -19.99
N ARG A 145 1.17 3.11 -18.71
CA ARG A 145 1.82 2.34 -17.67
C ARG A 145 0.97 2.33 -16.39
N PRO A 146 0.75 1.15 -15.78
CA PRO A 146 0.06 1.08 -14.49
C PRO A 146 0.96 1.65 -13.40
N MET A 147 0.40 2.54 -12.58
CA MET A 147 1.11 3.16 -11.46
C MET A 147 0.22 3.21 -10.21
N PHE A 148 0.84 3.34 -9.04
CA PHE A 148 0.10 3.58 -7.80
C PHE A 148 0.71 4.70 -6.97
N PHE A 149 -0.16 5.45 -6.30
CA PHE A 149 0.19 6.63 -5.50
C PHE A 149 -0.52 6.60 -4.15
N SER A 150 -0.08 7.43 -3.20
CA SER A 150 -0.82 7.63 -1.95
C SER A 150 -2.05 8.49 -2.21
N SER A 151 -3.21 8.10 -1.66
CA SER A 151 -4.42 8.93 -1.67
C SER A 151 -4.22 10.30 -1.02
N LYS A 152 -3.22 10.45 -0.14
CA LYS A 152 -2.91 11.71 0.56
C LYS A 152 -2.03 12.68 -0.24
N TRP A 153 -1.50 12.25 -1.39
CA TRP A 153 -0.59 13.11 -2.16
C TRP A 153 -1.36 14.19 -2.93
N SER A 154 -0.73 15.35 -3.09
CA SER A 154 -1.17 16.38 -4.03
C SER A 154 -0.93 15.94 -5.47
N VAL A 155 -1.72 16.44 -6.41
CA VAL A 155 -1.55 16.20 -7.84
C VAL A 155 -0.14 16.57 -8.29
N GLY A 156 0.45 17.65 -7.78
CA GLY A 156 1.82 18.02 -8.11
C GLY A 156 2.84 16.94 -7.74
N LYS A 157 2.73 16.38 -6.53
CA LYS A 157 3.60 15.27 -6.10
C LYS A 157 3.39 14.01 -6.93
N VAL A 158 2.15 13.74 -7.35
CA VAL A 158 1.82 12.63 -8.25
C VAL A 158 2.48 12.83 -9.61
N VAL A 159 2.41 14.04 -10.18
CA VAL A 159 3.05 14.38 -11.46
C VAL A 159 4.56 14.22 -11.40
N ASP A 160 5.21 14.74 -10.35
CA ASP A 160 6.66 14.61 -10.15
C ASP A 160 7.10 13.14 -10.07
N TYR A 161 6.33 12.35 -9.33
CA TYR A 161 6.64 10.94 -9.12
C TYR A 161 6.36 10.11 -10.39
N ALA A 162 5.24 10.35 -11.07
CA ALA A 162 4.90 9.71 -12.32
C ALA A 162 5.92 10.05 -13.42
N ALA A 163 6.36 11.31 -13.51
CA ALA A 163 7.40 11.73 -14.43
C ALA A 163 8.71 10.98 -14.17
N SER A 164 9.11 10.84 -12.90
CA SER A 164 10.29 10.08 -12.50
C SER A 164 10.19 8.60 -12.86
N LEU A 165 9.00 7.99 -12.69
CA LEU A 165 8.76 6.58 -13.06
C LEU A 165 8.75 6.34 -14.58
N ALA A 166 8.25 7.31 -15.34
CA ALA A 166 8.16 7.28 -16.80
C ALA A 166 9.40 7.86 -17.51
N SER A 167 10.42 8.28 -16.76
CA SER A 167 11.62 8.96 -17.29
C SER A 167 11.29 10.21 -18.12
N LEU A 168 10.25 10.95 -17.74
CA LEU A 168 9.83 12.20 -18.37
C LEU A 168 10.51 13.40 -17.70
N LYS A 169 10.83 14.44 -18.48
CA LYS A 169 11.44 15.67 -17.97
C LYS A 169 10.36 16.64 -17.48
N ASN A 170 10.20 16.75 -16.17
CA ASN A 170 9.31 17.75 -15.58
C ASN A 170 10.03 19.11 -15.42
N ASN A 171 9.70 20.08 -16.28
CA ASN A 171 10.23 21.44 -16.25
C ASN A 171 9.18 22.46 -15.78
N ASN A 172 8.25 22.07 -14.91
CA ASN A 172 7.14 22.93 -14.46
C ASN A 172 7.57 24.24 -13.76
N ASN A 173 8.81 24.30 -13.28
CA ASN A 173 9.40 25.50 -12.69
C ASN A 173 9.89 26.53 -13.73
N VAL A 174 10.02 26.14 -15.01
CA VAL A 174 10.50 27.01 -16.09
C VAL A 174 9.31 27.68 -16.78
N LEU A 175 9.23 29.01 -16.73
CA LEU A 175 8.09 29.79 -17.23
C LEU A 175 7.84 29.64 -18.74
N THR A 176 8.89 29.39 -19.52
CA THR A 176 8.85 29.27 -20.99
C THR A 176 8.68 27.83 -21.48
N ALA A 177 8.74 26.84 -20.59
CA ALA A 177 8.60 25.43 -20.94
C ALA A 177 7.13 24.99 -20.92
N LYS A 178 6.82 23.95 -21.70
CA LYS A 178 5.55 23.24 -21.58
C LYS A 178 5.45 22.60 -20.20
N LYS A 179 4.28 22.73 -19.56
CA LYS A 179 4.06 22.23 -18.22
C LYS A 179 3.49 20.81 -18.30
N LEU A 180 4.14 19.87 -17.63
CA LEU A 180 3.63 18.52 -17.45
C LEU A 180 2.45 18.58 -16.46
N ARG A 181 1.26 18.19 -16.93
CA ARG A 181 0.04 18.22 -16.14
C ARG A 181 -0.70 16.90 -16.23
N LEU A 182 -1.44 16.61 -15.17
CA LEU A 182 -2.35 15.48 -15.11
C LEU A 182 -3.73 15.93 -15.62
N CYS A 183 -4.36 15.13 -16.47
CA CYS A 183 -5.66 15.45 -17.06
C CYS A 183 -6.69 14.36 -16.73
N HIS A 184 -7.94 14.77 -16.57
CA HIS A 184 -9.06 13.86 -16.45
C HIS A 184 -9.35 13.15 -17.79
N PRO A 185 -9.68 11.85 -17.76
CA PRO A 185 -9.91 11.06 -18.97
C PRO A 185 -11.26 11.35 -19.66
N GLU A 186 -12.26 11.85 -18.93
CA GLU A 186 -13.58 12.12 -19.49
C GLU A 186 -13.73 13.58 -19.93
N THR A 187 -13.24 14.51 -19.11
CA THR A 187 -13.37 15.95 -19.37
C THR A 187 -12.19 16.53 -20.14
N GLY A 188 -11.05 15.83 -20.20
CA GLY A 188 -9.81 16.35 -20.78
C GLY A 188 -9.21 17.54 -20.02
N GLN A 189 -9.82 17.93 -18.90
CA GLN A 189 -9.43 19.11 -18.15
C GLN A 189 -8.18 18.81 -17.32
N THR A 190 -7.30 19.80 -17.24
CA THR A 190 -6.12 19.71 -16.37
C THR A 190 -6.53 19.78 -14.90
N LEU A 191 -5.93 18.91 -14.10
CA LEU A 191 -6.07 18.90 -12.66
C LEU A 191 -5.23 20.00 -12.03
N GLN A 192 -5.76 20.62 -10.98
CA GLN A 192 -5.00 21.62 -10.22
C GLN A 192 -3.92 20.91 -9.41
N MET A 193 -2.73 21.51 -9.35
CA MET A 193 -1.56 20.89 -8.72
C MET A 193 -1.68 20.78 -7.19
N ASP A 194 -2.50 21.66 -6.59
CA ASP A 194 -2.69 21.77 -5.15
C ASP A 194 -3.74 20.78 -4.59
N ASP A 195 -4.59 20.24 -5.46
CA ASP A 195 -5.63 19.31 -5.04
C ASP A 195 -5.05 17.97 -4.59
N SER A 196 -5.65 17.36 -3.57
CA SER A 196 -5.25 16.03 -3.10
C SER A 196 -5.96 14.93 -3.87
N LEU A 197 -5.29 13.80 -4.13
CA LEU A 197 -5.93 12.66 -4.80
C LEU A 197 -7.19 12.19 -4.06
N LEU A 198 -7.22 12.25 -2.73
CA LEU A 198 -8.40 11.91 -1.94
C LEU A 198 -9.60 12.80 -2.30
N SER A 199 -9.39 14.11 -2.46
CA SER A 199 -10.44 15.04 -2.89
C SER A 199 -10.96 14.67 -4.28
N LEU A 200 -10.08 14.34 -5.22
CA LEU A 200 -10.46 13.91 -6.57
C LEU A 200 -11.24 12.58 -6.59
N LEU A 201 -10.90 11.64 -5.71
CA LEU A 201 -11.63 10.38 -5.58
C LEU A 201 -13.04 10.59 -4.96
N ALA A 202 -13.20 11.63 -4.14
CA ALA A 202 -14.45 11.94 -3.44
C ALA A 202 -15.36 12.94 -4.20
N HIS A 203 -14.91 13.53 -5.31
CA HIS A 203 -15.68 14.54 -6.02
C HIS A 203 -16.91 13.92 -6.74
N PRO A 204 -18.12 14.48 -6.55
CA PRO A 204 -19.37 13.92 -7.07
C PRO A 204 -19.60 14.12 -8.58
N GLU A 205 -18.98 15.13 -9.19
CA GLU A 205 -19.22 15.50 -10.61
C GLU A 205 -18.27 14.79 -11.60
N ALA A 206 -17.19 14.17 -11.12
CA ALA A 206 -16.25 13.38 -11.95
C ALA A 206 -15.39 12.42 -11.08
N PRO A 207 -16.00 11.44 -10.38
CA PRO A 207 -15.30 10.62 -9.41
C PRO A 207 -14.18 9.81 -10.04
N LEU A 208 -12.97 9.99 -9.52
CA LEU A 208 -11.89 9.07 -9.81
C LEU A 208 -12.12 7.74 -9.07
N HIS A 209 -12.20 6.61 -9.78
CA HIS A 209 -12.33 5.28 -9.17
C HIS A 209 -10.97 4.58 -9.10
N ASN A 210 -10.62 4.08 -7.91
CA ASN A 210 -9.42 3.30 -7.69
C ASN A 210 -9.40 2.03 -8.58
N GLY A 211 -8.48 2.04 -9.55
CA GLY A 211 -8.26 0.96 -10.52
C GLY A 211 -9.39 0.72 -11.54
N GLY A 212 -10.30 1.69 -11.69
CA GLY A 212 -11.16 1.85 -12.86
C GLY A 212 -10.75 3.04 -13.73
N ASN A 213 -10.12 4.07 -13.14
CA ASN A 213 -9.88 5.31 -13.84
C ASN A 213 -8.47 5.41 -14.43
N VAL A 214 -8.48 6.01 -15.62
CA VAL A 214 -7.31 6.35 -16.41
C VAL A 214 -6.88 7.76 -16.05
N MET A 215 -5.58 8.02 -15.94
CA MET A 215 -5.03 9.36 -15.85
C MET A 215 -4.19 9.64 -17.09
N ILE A 216 -4.29 10.84 -17.63
CA ILE A 216 -3.47 11.23 -18.79
C ILE A 216 -2.42 12.22 -18.30
N LEU A 217 -1.16 11.90 -18.54
CA LEU A 217 -0.02 12.75 -18.24
C LEU A 217 0.46 13.38 -19.54
N GLU A 218 0.38 14.70 -19.68
CA GLU A 218 0.64 15.38 -20.95
C GLU A 218 1.32 16.75 -20.77
N TYR A 219 2.08 17.18 -21.77
CA TYR A 219 2.71 18.51 -21.80
C TYR A 219 1.73 19.54 -22.35
N VAL A 220 1.18 20.35 -21.45
CA VAL A 220 0.22 21.41 -21.78
C VAL A 220 0.93 22.76 -21.78
N ASP A 221 0.62 23.59 -22.79
CA ASP A 221 1.14 24.96 -22.84
C ASP A 221 0.63 25.77 -21.64
N SER A 222 1.43 26.72 -21.17
CA SER A 222 1.15 27.52 -19.97
C SER A 222 -0.17 28.31 -20.00
N LYS A 223 -0.80 28.45 -21.17
CA LYS A 223 -2.09 29.14 -21.38
C LYS A 223 -3.28 28.21 -21.62
N CYS A 224 -3.08 26.90 -21.76
CA CYS A 224 -4.13 25.94 -22.06
C CYS A 224 -4.61 25.22 -20.78
N THR A 225 -5.92 25.12 -20.60
CA THR A 225 -6.57 24.52 -19.42
C THR A 225 -6.99 23.06 -19.61
N GLY A 226 -6.81 22.49 -20.81
CA GLY A 226 -7.21 21.12 -21.12
C GLY A 226 -6.65 20.59 -22.43
N LEU A 227 -6.75 19.28 -22.60
CA LEU A 227 -6.45 18.56 -23.83
C LEU A 227 -7.64 18.67 -24.79
N LYS A 228 -7.37 19.03 -26.05
CA LYS A 228 -8.41 19.12 -27.09
C LYS A 228 -8.82 17.76 -27.65
N ASP A 229 -7.99 16.73 -27.47
CA ASP A 229 -8.20 15.42 -28.10
C ASP A 229 -7.86 14.28 -27.13
N VAL A 230 -8.82 13.99 -26.24
CA VAL A 230 -8.70 12.90 -25.26
C VAL A 230 -8.93 11.53 -25.92
N SER A 231 -9.67 11.53 -27.03
CA SER A 231 -10.05 10.33 -27.78
C SER A 231 -8.85 9.57 -28.35
N ASP A 232 -7.77 10.27 -28.71
CA ASP A 232 -6.51 9.66 -29.20
C ASP A 232 -5.83 8.71 -28.21
N TYR A 233 -6.02 8.93 -26.91
CA TYR A 233 -5.41 8.10 -25.85
C TYR A 233 -6.30 6.90 -25.51
N ILE A 234 -7.62 7.09 -25.53
CA ILE A 234 -8.59 6.05 -25.19
C ILE A 234 -8.80 5.09 -26.38
N ALA A 235 -8.66 5.54 -27.63
CA ALA A 235 -8.85 4.71 -28.82
C ALA A 235 -7.73 3.67 -29.06
N GLN A 236 -6.63 3.71 -28.30
CA GLN A 236 -5.50 2.77 -28.43
C GLN A 236 -5.62 1.50 -27.56
N THR A 237 -6.74 1.29 -26.86
CA THR A 237 -7.08 0.03 -26.16
C THR A 237 -7.93 -0.89 -27.01
#